data_AF-A0A2T7GAY6-F1
#
_entry.id   AF-A0A2T7GAY6-F1
#
_cell.length_a   1.000
_cell.length_b   1.000
_cell.length_c   1.000
_cell.angle_alpha   90.00
_cell.angle_beta   90.00
_cell.angle_gamma   90.00
#
_symmetry.space_group_name_H-M   'P 1'
#
loop_
_entity.id
_entity.type
_entity.pdbx_description
1 polymer ?
#
loop_
_entity_poly.entity_id
_entity_poly.type
_entity_poly.pdbx_seq_one_letter_code
_entity_poly.pdbx_strand_id
1 'polypeptide(L)'
;MDIDWNNAIGWSEAAIICATLLGPVLAVQAQKWLERKRNIKERRLIIFRTLMATRAAMLSAAHVEALNAIPVEFYGTKGKSKEINDAWKLYIDHHDDRLPAGEAWGQKRLDLFLDMLHLISQSLGYGFSRAQLERDIYSPRAHGELETEQTIIRKGIVKLLNGEATLPMSVVDFPATADEATLANQVVIADLLVEVLRGERSLKLDQGPQDE
;
A
#
# COMPACT_ATOMS: atom_id res chain seq x y z
N MET A 1 -60.23 57.28 7.63
CA MET A 1 -59.53 55.97 7.70
C MET A 1 -58.24 56.26 8.43
N ASP A 2 -58.31 56.28 9.76
CA ASP A 2 -57.16 56.63 10.60
C ASP A 2 -56.23 55.42 10.67
N ILE A 3 -55.02 55.60 10.16
CA ILE A 3 -53.96 54.59 10.22
C ILE A 3 -53.48 54.56 11.67
N ASP A 4 -53.60 53.40 12.31
CA ASP A 4 -53.24 53.20 13.72
C ASP A 4 -51.72 53.09 13.88
N TRP A 5 -51.05 54.24 13.89
CA TRP A 5 -49.59 54.37 13.92
C TRP A 5 -48.94 53.74 15.16
N ASN A 6 -49.65 53.64 16.29
CA ASN A 6 -49.11 53.04 17.52
C ASN A 6 -48.89 51.54 17.39
N ASN A 7 -49.83 50.85 16.75
CA ASN A 7 -49.68 49.42 16.46
C ASN A 7 -48.53 49.19 15.48
N ALA A 8 -48.42 50.02 14.43
CA ALA A 8 -47.35 49.91 13.44
C ALA A 8 -45.93 50.08 14.05
N ILE A 9 -45.76 51.01 14.99
CA ILE A 9 -44.48 51.25 15.68
C ILE A 9 -44.08 50.04 16.53
N GLY A 10 -45.01 49.46 17.32
CA GLY A 10 -44.73 48.28 18.13
C GLY A 10 -44.33 47.04 17.33
N TRP A 11 -44.96 46.81 16.17
CA TRP A 11 -44.57 45.73 15.25
C TRP A 11 -43.18 45.96 14.64
N SER A 12 -42.83 47.22 14.35
CA SER A 12 -41.50 47.57 13.80
C SER A 12 -40.38 47.35 14.82
N GLU A 13 -40.59 47.70 16.09
CA GLU A 13 -39.62 47.48 17.18
C GLU A 13 -39.42 46.00 17.48
N ALA A 14 -40.51 45.23 17.54
CA ALA A 14 -40.45 43.78 17.69
C ALA A 14 -39.69 43.13 16.53
N ALA A 15 -39.89 43.61 15.29
CA ALA A 15 -39.15 43.12 14.13
C ALA A 15 -37.65 43.42 14.22
N ILE A 16 -37.24 44.61 14.68
CA ILE A 16 -35.83 44.99 14.86
C ILE A 16 -35.17 44.14 15.94
N ILE A 17 -35.83 43.93 17.09
CA ILE A 17 -35.31 43.08 18.17
C ILE A 17 -35.16 41.64 17.69
N CYS A 18 -36.16 41.11 17.00
CA CYS A 18 -36.08 39.77 16.40
C CYS A 18 -34.95 39.67 15.38
N ALA A 19 -34.77 40.67 14.51
CA ALA A 19 -33.73 40.65 13.48
C ALA A 19 -32.31 40.73 14.08
N THR A 20 -32.11 41.57 15.10
CA THR A 20 -30.81 41.73 15.76
C THR A 20 -30.39 40.48 16.56
N LEU A 21 -31.35 39.73 17.10
CA LEU A 21 -31.09 38.46 17.79
C LEU A 21 -30.99 37.26 16.84
N LEU A 22 -31.87 37.16 15.84
CA LEU A 22 -31.91 36.02 14.91
C LEU A 22 -30.83 36.10 13.82
N GLY A 23 -30.41 37.31 13.43
CA GLY A 23 -29.40 37.51 12.40
C GLY A 23 -28.11 36.72 12.65
N PRO A 24 -27.45 36.87 13.82
CA PRO A 24 -26.25 36.10 14.15
C PRO A 24 -26.47 34.59 14.18
N VAL A 25 -27.60 34.13 14.72
CA VAL A 25 -27.90 32.69 14.83
C VAL A 25 -28.06 32.06 13.44
N LEU A 26 -28.83 32.70 12.56
CA LEU A 26 -29.02 32.24 11.19
C LEU A 26 -27.72 32.29 10.38
N ALA A 27 -26.91 33.33 10.56
CA ALA A 27 -25.60 33.43 9.90
C ALA A 27 -24.67 32.28 10.30
N VAL A 28 -24.56 31.97 11.60
CA VAL A 28 -23.73 30.86 12.09
C VAL A 28 -24.29 29.51 11.63
N GLN A 29 -25.61 29.32 11.61
CA GLN A 29 -26.24 28.10 11.09
C GLN A 29 -25.93 27.90 9.60
N ALA A 30 -26.08 28.95 8.79
CA ALA A 30 -25.76 28.91 7.37
C ALA A 30 -24.27 28.61 7.13
N GLN A 31 -23.39 29.24 7.90
CA GLN A 31 -21.95 28.99 7.85
C GLN A 31 -21.63 27.53 8.19
N LYS A 32 -22.13 27.00 9.32
CA LYS A 32 -21.90 25.60 9.72
C LYS A 32 -22.40 24.61 8.69
N TRP A 33 -23.54 24.90 8.04
CA TRP A 33 -24.07 24.04 6.99
C TRP A 33 -23.18 24.03 5.74
N LEU A 34 -22.70 25.20 5.31
CA LEU A 34 -21.76 25.31 4.19
C LEU A 34 -20.44 24.61 4.49
N GLU A 35 -19.91 24.80 5.70
CA GLU A 35 -18.70 24.13 6.18
C GLU A 35 -18.85 22.61 6.18
N ARG A 36 -19.96 22.07 6.69
CA ARG A 36 -20.23 20.61 6.64
C ARG A 36 -20.23 20.10 5.22
N LYS A 37 -20.90 20.80 4.29
CA LYS A 37 -20.93 20.43 2.87
C LYS A 37 -19.53 20.45 2.26
N ARG A 38 -18.74 21.50 2.55
CA ARG A 38 -17.36 21.61 2.08
C ARG A 38 -16.49 20.50 2.64
N ASN A 39 -16.59 20.20 3.94
CA ASN A 39 -15.79 19.17 4.60
C ASN A 39 -16.07 17.78 4.02
N ILE A 40 -17.33 17.45 3.74
CA ILE A 40 -17.69 16.18 3.07
C ILE A 40 -17.08 16.12 1.66
N LYS A 41 -17.19 17.21 0.89
CA LYS A 41 -16.60 17.28 -0.45
C LYS A 41 -15.08 17.12 -0.40
N GLU A 42 -14.41 17.75 0.56
CA GLU A 42 -12.96 17.71 0.71
C GLU A 42 -12.47 16.29 1.02
N ARG A 43 -13.10 15.59 1.97
CA ARG A 43 -12.70 14.20 2.30
C ARG A 43 -12.87 13.25 1.12
N ARG A 44 -13.95 13.38 0.36
CA ARG A 44 -14.16 12.62 -0.89
C ARG A 44 -13.16 12.99 -1.98
N LEU A 45 -12.77 14.26 -2.06
CA LEU A 45 -11.77 14.74 -3.00
C LEU A 45 -10.38 14.19 -2.69
N ILE A 46 -10.02 14.08 -1.40
CA ILE A 46 -8.77 13.44 -0.96
C ILE A 46 -8.74 12.00 -1.44
N ILE A 47 -9.79 11.22 -1.21
CA ILE A 47 -9.89 9.83 -1.70
C ILE A 47 -9.70 9.78 -3.22
N PHE A 48 -10.44 10.60 -3.98
CA PHE A 48 -10.34 10.62 -5.43
C PHE A 48 -8.93 10.98 -5.91
N ARG A 49 -8.30 12.00 -5.32
CA ARG A 49 -6.93 12.41 -5.65
C ARG A 49 -5.91 11.32 -5.35
N THR A 50 -6.02 10.65 -4.20
CA THR A 50 -5.12 9.56 -3.83
C THR A 50 -5.26 8.38 -4.79
N LEU A 51 -6.49 7.96 -5.12
CA LEU A 51 -6.72 6.90 -6.10
C LEU A 51 -6.21 7.29 -7.49
N MET A 52 -6.43 8.54 -7.90
CA MET A 52 -5.91 9.07 -9.16
C MET A 52 -4.38 9.08 -9.18
N ALA A 53 -3.71 9.46 -8.09
CA ALA A 53 -2.25 9.50 -8.03
C ALA A 53 -1.62 8.10 -7.99
N THR A 54 -2.29 7.13 -7.38
CA THR A 54 -1.77 5.78 -7.14
C THR A 54 -2.34 4.71 -8.08
N ARG A 55 -3.13 5.09 -9.10
CA ARG A 55 -3.77 4.13 -10.01
C ARG A 55 -2.81 3.26 -10.84
N ALA A 56 -1.53 3.63 -10.94
CA ALA A 56 -0.48 2.77 -11.51
C ALA A 56 0.27 1.92 -10.46
N ALA A 57 0.12 2.24 -9.18
CA ALA A 57 0.75 1.59 -8.03
C ALA A 57 -0.34 1.14 -7.03
N MET A 58 -1.25 0.29 -7.51
CA MET A 58 -2.47 -0.11 -6.79
C MET A 58 -2.21 -0.90 -5.50
N LEU A 59 -0.99 -1.42 -5.31
CA LEU A 59 -0.59 -2.13 -4.08
C LEU A 59 -0.01 -1.21 -2.99
N SER A 60 0.16 0.09 -3.29
CA SER A 60 0.69 1.04 -2.31
C SER A 60 -0.27 1.22 -1.12
N ALA A 61 0.28 1.45 0.07
CA ALA A 61 -0.51 1.64 1.29
C ALA A 61 -1.54 2.78 1.15
N ALA A 62 -1.15 3.89 0.51
CA ALA A 62 -2.04 5.02 0.26
C ALA A 62 -3.22 4.65 -0.66
N HIS A 63 -3.01 3.77 -1.65
CA HIS A 63 -4.08 3.28 -2.51
C HIS A 63 -5.10 2.47 -1.71
N VAL A 64 -4.61 1.50 -0.93
CA VAL A 64 -5.44 0.62 -0.10
C VAL A 64 -6.20 1.42 0.97
N GLU A 65 -5.54 2.39 1.60
CA GLU A 65 -6.17 3.29 2.58
C GLU A 65 -7.31 4.09 1.94
N ALA A 66 -7.07 4.71 0.79
CA ALA A 66 -8.10 5.47 0.08
C ALA A 66 -9.28 4.59 -0.36
N LEU A 67 -8.98 3.37 -0.83
CA LEU A 67 -9.99 2.38 -1.23
C LEU A 67 -10.86 1.96 -0.04
N ASN A 68 -10.27 1.72 1.12
CA ASN A 68 -10.98 1.33 2.35
C ASN A 68 -11.77 2.49 2.97
N ALA A 69 -11.41 3.73 2.66
CA ALA A 69 -12.16 4.91 3.11
C ALA A 69 -13.47 5.13 2.32
N ILE A 70 -13.64 4.50 1.14
CA ILE A 70 -14.80 4.73 0.26
C ILE A 70 -16.14 4.47 0.97
N PRO A 71 -16.38 3.30 1.61
CA PRO A 71 -17.67 3.04 2.28
C PRO A 71 -18.01 4.04 3.39
N VAL A 72 -16.97 4.58 4.04
CA VAL A 72 -17.11 5.53 5.15
C VAL A 72 -17.47 6.93 4.62
N GLU A 73 -16.79 7.41 3.59
CA GLU A 73 -16.99 8.78 3.09
C GLU A 73 -18.11 8.92 2.04
N PHE A 74 -18.39 7.85 1.30
CA PHE A 74 -19.49 7.75 0.36
C PHE A 74 -20.70 7.06 0.98
N TYR A 75 -20.97 7.32 2.26
CA TYR A 75 -22.14 6.78 2.97
C TYR A 75 -23.47 7.23 2.34
N GLY A 76 -24.48 6.36 2.47
CA GLY A 76 -25.86 6.60 2.01
C GLY A 76 -26.45 5.40 1.27
N THR A 77 -27.78 5.23 1.36
CA THR A 77 -28.50 4.09 0.75
C THR A 77 -29.16 4.43 -0.59
N LYS A 78 -28.97 5.65 -1.11
CA LYS A 78 -29.58 6.13 -2.36
C LYS A 78 -28.64 7.07 -3.12
N GLY A 79 -28.89 7.18 -4.43
CA GLY A 79 -28.16 8.08 -5.33
C GLY A 79 -26.69 7.71 -5.53
N LYS A 80 -25.88 8.70 -5.94
CA LYS A 80 -24.47 8.50 -6.33
C LYS A 80 -23.61 7.79 -5.28
N SER A 81 -23.83 8.09 -3.99
CA SER A 81 -23.10 7.41 -2.89
C SER A 81 -23.32 5.89 -2.90
N LYS A 82 -24.56 5.45 -3.13
CA LYS A 82 -24.88 4.02 -3.19
C LYS A 82 -24.25 3.37 -4.42
N GLU A 83 -24.39 4.00 -5.59
CA GLU A 83 -23.80 3.50 -6.85
C GLU A 83 -22.29 3.30 -6.72
N ILE A 84 -21.59 4.25 -6.07
CA ILE A 84 -20.16 4.15 -5.79
C ILE A 84 -19.85 2.97 -4.86
N ASN A 85 -20.60 2.80 -3.76
CA ASN A 85 -20.38 1.69 -2.83
C ASN A 85 -20.68 0.33 -3.46
N ASP A 86 -21.70 0.24 -4.31
CA ASP A 86 -22.04 -0.99 -5.03
C ASP A 86 -20.91 -1.34 -6.02
N ALA A 87 -20.37 -0.36 -6.74
CA ALA A 87 -19.22 -0.54 -7.64
C ALA A 87 -17.93 -0.91 -6.88
N TRP A 88 -17.68 -0.26 -5.74
CA TRP A 88 -16.58 -0.61 -4.84
C TRP A 88 -16.69 -2.05 -4.37
N LYS A 89 -17.88 -2.47 -3.93
CA LYS A 89 -18.11 -3.84 -3.49
C LYS A 89 -17.85 -4.84 -4.62
N LEU A 90 -18.34 -4.55 -5.82
CA LEU A 90 -18.08 -5.39 -7.00
C LEU A 90 -16.57 -5.51 -7.31
N TYR A 91 -15.83 -4.41 -7.16
CA TYR A 91 -14.37 -4.40 -7.31
C TYR A 91 -13.65 -5.24 -6.24
N ILE A 92 -14.04 -5.10 -4.97
CA ILE A 92 -13.46 -5.87 -3.87
C ILE A 92 -13.81 -7.35 -3.98
N ASP A 93 -15.06 -7.69 -4.30
CA ASP A 93 -15.52 -9.08 -4.45
C ASP A 93 -14.76 -9.80 -5.59
N HIS A 94 -14.27 -9.07 -6.59
CA HIS A 94 -13.41 -9.62 -7.66
C HIS A 94 -12.01 -10.02 -7.18
N HIS A 95 -11.58 -9.60 -5.99
CA HIS A 95 -10.34 -10.04 -5.35
C HIS A 95 -10.48 -11.36 -4.57
N ASP A 96 -11.64 -12.02 -4.60
CA ASP A 96 -11.82 -13.33 -3.98
C ASP A 96 -10.95 -14.41 -4.68
N ASP A 97 -10.19 -15.19 -3.90
CA ASP A 97 -9.11 -16.11 -4.32
C ASP A 97 -9.57 -17.33 -5.13
N ARG A 98 -10.85 -17.38 -5.51
CA ARG A 98 -11.49 -18.57 -6.12
C ARG A 98 -11.22 -18.72 -7.61
N LEU A 99 -10.68 -17.69 -8.27
CA LEU A 99 -10.39 -17.69 -9.70
C LEU A 99 -8.88 -17.58 -9.97
N PRO A 100 -8.31 -18.36 -10.91
CA PRO A 100 -6.92 -18.21 -11.28
C PRO A 100 -6.65 -16.80 -11.81
N ALA A 101 -5.67 -16.11 -11.24
CA ALA A 101 -5.27 -14.76 -11.62
C ALA A 101 -4.53 -14.75 -12.98
N GLY A 102 -5.29 -14.86 -14.08
CA GLY A 102 -4.82 -14.69 -15.45
C GLY A 102 -5.04 -13.28 -16.00
N GLU A 103 -4.64 -13.06 -17.27
CA GLU A 103 -4.79 -11.76 -17.94
C GLU A 103 -6.25 -11.26 -17.97
N ALA A 104 -7.20 -12.14 -18.26
CA ALA A 104 -8.63 -11.79 -18.27
C ALA A 104 -9.13 -11.35 -16.90
N TRP A 105 -8.62 -11.96 -15.82
CA TRP A 105 -8.93 -11.53 -14.45
C TRP A 105 -8.36 -10.15 -14.17
N GLY A 106 -7.12 -9.89 -14.59
CA GLY A 106 -6.44 -8.59 -14.44
C GLY A 106 -7.13 -7.47 -15.18
N GLN A 107 -7.57 -7.72 -16.43
CA GLN A 107 -8.33 -6.77 -17.23
C GLN A 107 -9.68 -6.46 -16.58
N LYS A 108 -10.40 -7.49 -16.13
CA LYS A 108 -11.69 -7.29 -15.45
C LYS A 108 -11.54 -6.50 -14.15
N ARG A 109 -10.48 -6.75 -13.38
CA ARG A 109 -10.16 -5.98 -12.17
C ARG A 109 -9.96 -4.50 -12.52
N LEU A 110 -9.17 -4.21 -13.56
CA LEU A 110 -8.93 -2.85 -14.02
C LEU A 110 -10.22 -2.16 -14.50
N ASP A 111 -11.06 -2.87 -15.25
CA ASP A 111 -12.36 -2.37 -15.70
C ASP A 111 -13.25 -1.95 -14.53
N LEU A 112 -13.38 -2.81 -13.51
CA LEU A 112 -14.17 -2.55 -12.32
C LEU A 112 -13.63 -1.36 -11.51
N PHE A 113 -12.31 -1.24 -11.41
CA PHE A 113 -11.66 -0.10 -10.77
C PHE A 113 -11.99 1.22 -11.51
N LEU A 114 -11.86 1.21 -12.84
CA LEU A 114 -12.13 2.39 -13.67
C LEU A 114 -13.60 2.81 -13.62
N ASP A 115 -14.52 1.85 -13.59
CA ASP A 115 -15.96 2.12 -13.46
C ASP A 115 -16.27 2.82 -12.13
N MET A 116 -15.74 2.29 -11.03
CA MET A 116 -15.86 2.91 -9.70
C MET A 116 -15.24 4.32 -9.69
N LEU A 117 -14.03 4.47 -10.22
CA LEU A 117 -13.32 5.75 -10.25
C LEU A 117 -14.06 6.80 -11.09
N HIS A 118 -14.69 6.37 -12.19
CA HIS A 118 -15.53 7.23 -13.02
C HIS A 118 -16.76 7.71 -12.26
N LEU A 119 -17.48 6.84 -11.55
CA LEU A 119 -18.62 7.23 -10.70
C LEU A 119 -18.21 8.24 -9.62
N ILE A 120 -17.07 8.02 -8.96
CA ILE A 120 -16.52 8.97 -7.98
C ILE A 120 -16.29 10.34 -8.65
N SER A 121 -15.67 10.36 -9.83
CA SER A 121 -15.41 11.61 -10.57
C SER A 121 -16.69 12.40 -10.88
N GLN A 122 -17.74 11.72 -11.34
CA GLN A 122 -19.05 12.32 -11.63
C GLN A 122 -19.76 12.81 -10.38
N SER A 123 -19.53 12.17 -9.23
CA SER A 123 -20.10 12.59 -7.95
C SER A 123 -19.48 13.89 -7.44
N LEU A 124 -18.21 14.14 -7.77
CA LEU A 124 -17.47 15.34 -7.41
C LEU A 124 -17.67 16.50 -8.40
N GLY A 125 -18.29 16.21 -9.55
CA GLY A 125 -18.58 17.18 -10.61
C GLY A 125 -17.49 17.29 -11.69
N TYR A 126 -16.60 16.30 -11.78
CA TYR A 126 -15.61 16.22 -12.86
C TYR A 126 -16.20 15.55 -14.12
N GLY A 127 -15.74 15.99 -15.30
CA GLY A 127 -16.17 15.49 -16.61
C GLY A 127 -15.18 14.51 -17.25
N PHE A 128 -14.44 13.73 -16.46
CA PHE A 128 -13.49 12.76 -17.01
C PHE A 128 -14.23 11.64 -17.75
N SER A 129 -13.75 11.26 -18.94
CA SER A 129 -14.23 10.05 -19.61
C SER A 129 -13.54 8.80 -19.06
N ARG A 130 -14.16 7.62 -19.21
CA ARG A 130 -13.54 6.33 -18.82
C ARG A 130 -12.19 6.12 -19.51
N ALA A 131 -12.12 6.38 -20.81
CA ALA A 131 -10.88 6.28 -21.58
C ALA A 131 -9.79 7.25 -21.09
N GLN A 132 -10.18 8.43 -20.61
CA GLN A 132 -9.23 9.39 -20.03
C GLN A 132 -8.64 8.88 -18.71
N LEU A 133 -9.48 8.32 -17.83
CA LEU A 133 -9.03 7.75 -16.56
C LEU A 133 -8.08 6.56 -16.76
N GLU A 134 -8.27 5.81 -17.85
CA GLU A 134 -7.43 4.67 -18.23
C GLU A 134 -6.09 5.08 -18.86
N ARG A 135 -6.09 6.07 -19.77
CA ARG A 135 -4.92 6.37 -20.62
C ARG A 135 -4.06 7.54 -20.14
N ASP A 136 -4.64 8.53 -19.47
CA ASP A 136 -3.92 9.76 -19.10
C ASP A 136 -3.06 9.56 -17.84
N ILE A 137 -2.27 8.49 -17.77
CA ILE A 137 -1.48 8.09 -16.60
C ILE A 137 0.00 8.19 -16.93
N TYR A 138 0.73 8.97 -16.15
CA TYR A 138 2.19 8.92 -16.17
C TYR A 138 2.66 7.83 -15.21
N SER A 139 3.08 6.68 -15.75
CA SER A 139 3.72 5.61 -15.01
C SER A 139 5.07 5.29 -15.65
N PRO A 140 6.17 5.87 -15.14
CA PRO A 140 7.52 5.54 -15.60
C PRO A 140 7.78 4.04 -15.54
N ARG A 141 8.35 3.46 -16.60
CA ARG A 141 8.75 2.04 -16.63
C ARG A 141 9.62 1.66 -15.42
N ALA A 142 10.50 2.57 -15.01
CA ALA A 142 11.36 2.41 -13.84
C ALA A 142 10.60 2.11 -12.52
N HIS A 143 9.40 2.65 -12.31
CA HIS A 143 8.63 2.34 -11.09
C HIS A 143 8.12 0.89 -11.09
N GLY A 144 7.67 0.37 -12.24
CA GLY A 144 7.24 -1.03 -12.36
C GLY A 144 8.41 -2.01 -12.26
N GLU A 145 9.57 -1.64 -12.83
CA GLU A 145 10.81 -2.40 -12.72
C GLU A 145 11.28 -2.49 -11.27
N LEU A 146 11.34 -1.36 -10.55
CA LEU A 146 11.72 -1.32 -9.13
C LEU A 146 10.80 -2.17 -8.23
N GLU A 147 9.48 -2.14 -8.45
CA GLU A 147 8.53 -2.95 -7.68
C GLU A 147 8.70 -4.45 -7.95
N THR A 148 8.96 -4.80 -9.22
CA THR A 148 9.23 -6.18 -9.65
C THR A 148 10.53 -6.70 -9.05
N GLU A 149 11.62 -5.93 -9.16
CA GLU A 149 12.92 -6.24 -8.58
C GLU A 149 12.84 -6.40 -7.06
N GLN A 150 12.18 -5.47 -6.37
CA GLN A 150 11.99 -5.56 -4.92
C GLN A 150 11.23 -6.84 -4.53
N THR A 151 10.22 -7.22 -5.31
CA THR A 151 9.45 -8.45 -5.09
C THR A 151 10.31 -9.69 -5.29
N ILE A 152 11.11 -9.73 -6.36
CA ILE A 152 12.04 -10.83 -6.65
C ILE A 152 13.07 -10.98 -5.52
N ILE A 153 13.69 -9.88 -5.09
CA ILE A 153 14.66 -9.87 -3.99
C ILE A 153 14.01 -10.36 -2.70
N ARG A 154 12.85 -9.82 -2.31
CA ARG A 154 12.16 -10.20 -1.07
C ARG A 154 11.80 -11.70 -1.07
N LYS A 155 11.26 -12.21 -2.17
CA LYS A 155 10.96 -13.65 -2.31
C LYS A 155 12.23 -14.49 -2.30
N GLY A 156 13.31 -14.04 -2.95
CA GLY A 156 14.61 -14.70 -2.96
C GLY A 156 15.20 -14.82 -1.55
N ILE A 157 15.15 -13.75 -0.75
CA ILE A 157 15.61 -13.75 0.65
C ILE A 157 14.77 -14.71 1.49
N VAL A 158 13.43 -14.70 1.36
CA VAL A 158 12.56 -15.64 2.08
C VAL A 158 12.93 -17.09 1.76
N LYS A 159 13.13 -17.42 0.48
CA LYS A 159 13.58 -18.76 0.06
C LYS A 159 14.94 -19.13 0.64
N LEU A 160 15.88 -18.18 0.67
CA LEU A 160 17.20 -18.39 1.26
C LEU A 160 17.11 -18.72 2.76
N LEU A 161 16.33 -17.93 3.52
CA LEU A 161 16.17 -18.10 4.97
C LEU A 161 15.37 -19.36 5.34
N ASN A 162 14.47 -19.80 4.47
CA ASN A 162 13.74 -21.06 4.63
C ASN A 162 14.55 -22.30 4.22
N GLY A 163 15.76 -22.13 3.66
CA GLY A 163 16.57 -23.24 3.14
C GLY A 163 16.08 -23.82 1.80
N GLU A 164 15.13 -23.16 1.14
CA GLU A 164 14.61 -23.54 -0.19
C GLU A 164 15.54 -23.08 -1.33
N ALA A 165 16.44 -22.14 -1.05
CA ALA A 165 17.44 -21.63 -1.98
C ALA A 165 18.83 -21.54 -1.31
N THR A 166 19.88 -21.72 -2.10
CA THR A 166 21.28 -21.56 -1.66
C THR A 166 21.88 -20.30 -2.24
N LEU A 167 22.71 -19.60 -1.46
CA LEU A 167 23.49 -18.47 -1.96
C LEU A 167 24.82 -19.02 -2.49
N PRO A 168 25.08 -18.98 -3.80
CA PRO A 168 26.36 -19.42 -4.32
C PRO A 168 27.44 -18.46 -3.83
N MET A 169 28.37 -18.95 -3.02
CA MET A 169 29.51 -18.19 -2.54
C MET A 169 30.80 -18.81 -3.08
N SER A 170 31.71 -17.97 -3.56
CA SER A 170 33.10 -18.36 -3.75
C SER A 170 33.84 -18.05 -2.46
N VAL A 171 34.52 -19.06 -1.90
CA VAL A 171 35.41 -18.83 -0.76
C VAL A 171 36.65 -18.16 -1.32
N VAL A 172 36.76 -16.84 -1.11
CA VAL A 172 37.93 -16.05 -1.57
C VAL A 172 39.10 -16.26 -0.62
N ASP A 173 38.82 -16.43 0.67
CA ASP A 173 39.78 -16.81 1.68
C ASP A 173 39.02 -17.48 2.83
N PHE A 174 39.61 -18.49 3.44
CA PHE A 174 39.08 -18.94 4.73
C PHE A 174 39.59 -17.93 5.77
N PRO A 175 38.76 -17.45 6.71
CA PRO A 175 39.29 -16.70 7.83
C PRO A 175 40.32 -17.62 8.46
N ALA A 176 41.58 -17.24 8.31
CA ALA A 176 42.63 -17.83 9.08
C ALA A 176 42.31 -17.45 10.53
N THR A 177 41.52 -18.27 11.21
CA THR A 177 41.79 -18.62 12.60
C THR A 177 43.10 -19.42 12.60
N ALA A 178 44.13 -18.76 12.06
CA ALA A 178 45.51 -18.99 12.30
C ALA A 178 45.81 -18.26 13.61
N ASP A 179 45.16 -18.72 14.66
CA ASP A 179 45.80 -18.82 15.96
C ASP A 179 47.20 -19.35 15.64
N GLU A 180 48.25 -18.68 16.12
CA GLU A 180 49.64 -19.03 15.83
C GLU A 180 49.91 -20.52 16.08
N ALA A 181 49.18 -21.10 17.03
CA ALA A 181 49.13 -22.53 17.33
C ALA A 181 48.63 -23.41 16.17
N THR A 182 47.59 -23.01 15.43
CA THR A 182 47.03 -23.79 14.32
C THR A 182 47.98 -23.80 13.12
N LEU A 183 48.64 -22.67 12.82
CA LEU A 183 49.70 -22.62 11.81
C LEU A 183 50.92 -23.45 12.20
N ALA A 184 51.37 -23.33 13.46
CA ALA A 184 52.49 -24.13 13.97
C ALA A 184 52.19 -25.63 13.88
N ASN A 185 50.98 -26.05 14.24
CA ASN A 185 50.56 -27.45 14.14
C ASN A 185 50.52 -27.93 12.68
N GLN A 186 50.05 -27.10 11.74
CA GLN A 186 50.04 -27.46 10.31
C GLN A 186 51.45 -27.61 9.73
N VAL A 187 52.38 -26.72 10.10
CA VAL A 187 53.79 -26.80 9.69
C VAL A 187 54.43 -28.06 10.25
N VAL A 188 54.20 -28.38 11.53
CA VAL A 188 54.70 -29.61 12.16
C VAL A 188 54.14 -30.84 11.46
N ILE A 189 52.83 -30.90 11.19
CA ILE A 189 52.23 -32.04 10.48
C ILE A 189 52.84 -32.20 9.08
N ALA A 190 53.06 -31.11 8.35
CA ALA A 190 53.66 -31.16 7.03
C ALA A 190 55.10 -31.70 7.07
N ASP A 191 55.90 -31.27 8.05
CA ASP A 191 57.28 -31.73 8.23
C ASP A 191 57.33 -33.23 8.60
N LEU A 192 56.49 -33.65 9.55
CA LEU A 192 56.36 -35.06 9.93
C LEU A 192 55.90 -35.95 8.76
N LEU A 193 55.05 -35.43 7.87
CA LEU A 193 54.63 -36.15 6.68
C LEU A 193 55.79 -36.33 5.69
N VAL A 194 56.64 -35.30 5.53
CA VAL A 194 57.82 -35.36 4.67
C VAL A 194 58.83 -36.38 5.20
N GLU A 195 59.08 -36.41 6.52
CA GLU A 195 59.94 -37.43 7.16
C GLU A 195 59.44 -38.86 6.89
N VAL A 196 58.13 -39.08 6.98
CA VAL A 196 57.52 -40.39 6.70
C VAL A 196 57.67 -40.76 5.22
N LEU A 197 57.43 -39.82 4.30
CA LEU A 197 57.56 -40.06 2.85
C LEU A 197 59.00 -40.30 2.40
N ARG A 198 59.98 -39.71 3.10
CA ARG A 198 61.41 -39.99 2.90
C ARG A 198 61.87 -41.30 3.54
N GLY A 199 61.01 -41.97 4.30
CA GLY A 199 61.33 -43.19 5.02
C GLY A 199 62.21 -42.97 6.26
N GLU A 200 62.38 -41.72 6.69
CA GLU A 200 63.14 -41.34 7.89
C GLU A 200 62.34 -41.64 9.16
N ARG A 201 61.01 -41.77 9.03
CA ARG A 201 60.09 -42.09 10.12
C ARG A 201 59.05 -43.12 9.70
N SER A 202 58.81 -44.14 10.53
CA SER A 202 57.79 -45.16 10.28
C SER A 202 56.48 -44.86 11.02
N LEU A 203 55.36 -45.10 10.35
CA LEU A 203 54.05 -45.05 10.99
C LEU A 203 53.82 -46.35 11.76
N LYS A 204 53.52 -46.23 13.05
CA LYS A 204 53.08 -47.39 13.85
C LYS A 204 51.62 -47.67 13.50
N LEU A 205 51.39 -48.75 12.79
CA LEU A 205 50.06 -49.31 12.60
C LEU A 205 49.77 -50.20 13.82
N ASP A 206 48.85 -49.77 14.68
CA ASP A 206 48.27 -50.66 15.67
C ASP A 206 47.22 -51.50 14.97
N GLN A 207 47.53 -52.78 14.73
CA GLN A 207 46.50 -53.71 14.30
C GLN A 207 45.72 -54.07 15.57
N GLY A 208 44.51 -53.52 15.69
CA GLY A 208 43.56 -53.91 16.74
C GLY A 208 43.42 -55.44 16.83
N PRO A 209 42.96 -55.97 17.97
CA PRO A 209 43.06 -57.39 18.29
C PRO A 209 42.56 -58.25 17.13
N GLN A 210 43.42 -59.13 16.64
CA GLN A 210 43.03 -60.17 15.68
C GLN A 210 42.11 -61.13 16.44
N ASP A 211 40.82 -61.04 16.17
CA ASP A 211 39.85 -62.05 16.60
C ASP A 211 40.19 -63.38 15.91
N GLU A 212 40.75 -64.33 16.66
CA GLU A 212 40.77 -65.77 16.34
C GLU A 212 39.53 -66.48 16.90
#